data_AF-A0A8V0ZG53-F1
#
_entry.id   AF-A0A8V0ZG53-F1
#
_cell.length_a   1.000
_cell.length_b   1.000
_cell.length_c   1.000
_cell.angle_alpha   90.00
_cell.angle_beta   90.00
_cell.angle_gamma   90.00
#
_symmetry.space_group_name_H-M   'P 1'
#
loop_
_entity.id
_entity.type
_entity.pdbx_description
1 polymer ?
#
loop_
_entity_poly.entity_id
_entity_poly.type
_entity_poly.pdbx_seq_one_letter_code
_entity_poly.pdbx_strand_id
1 'polypeptide(L)'
;MVKVGVNGFGRIGRLVTRAAVLSGKVQVVAINDPFIDLNYMVYMFKYDSTHGHFKGTVKAENGKLVINGHAITIFQERDPSNIKWADAGAEYVVESTGVFTTMEKAAADGPLKGILGYTEDQVVSCDFNGDSHSSTFDAGAGIALNDHFVKLVSWYDNEFGYSNRVVDLMVHMASKE
;
A
#
# COMPACT_ATOMS: atom_id res chain seq x y z
N MET A 1 -1.35 13.37 12.64
CA MET A 1 -1.67 12.31 11.65
C MET A 1 -0.53 12.31 10.66
N VAL A 2 0.15 11.18 10.47
CA VAL A 2 1.35 11.09 9.63
C VAL A 2 1.01 11.47 8.20
N LYS A 3 1.76 12.41 7.61
CA LYS A 3 1.52 12.89 6.24
C LYS A 3 2.48 12.21 5.27
N VAL A 4 1.92 11.65 4.21
CA VAL A 4 2.62 10.74 3.31
C VAL A 4 2.56 11.26 1.87
N GLY A 5 3.72 11.26 1.20
CA GLY A 5 3.85 11.37 -0.24
C GLY A 5 3.95 9.97 -0.88
N VAL A 6 3.44 9.80 -2.10
CA VAL A 6 3.57 8.54 -2.87
C VAL A 6 4.28 8.83 -4.18
N ASN A 7 5.43 8.21 -4.41
CA ASN A 7 6.15 8.27 -5.68
C ASN A 7 5.87 7.01 -6.49
N GLY A 8 5.31 7.18 -7.69
CA GLY A 8 4.80 6.10 -8.54
C GLY A 8 3.36 5.73 -8.21
N PHE A 9 2.41 6.01 -9.11
CA PHE A 9 0.98 5.70 -8.92
C PHE A 9 0.56 4.42 -9.66
N GLY A 10 1.46 3.44 -9.63
CA GLY A 10 1.26 2.08 -10.10
C GLY A 10 0.39 1.25 -9.15
N ARG A 11 0.48 -0.09 -9.24
CA ARG A 11 -0.33 -1.01 -8.42
C ARG A 11 -0.16 -0.74 -6.92
N ILE A 12 1.07 -0.71 -6.43
CA ILE A 12 1.38 -0.47 -5.02
C ILE A 12 0.98 0.94 -4.59
N GLY A 13 1.41 1.98 -5.31
CA GLY A 13 1.06 3.36 -4.95
C GLY A 13 -0.44 3.62 -4.83
N ARG A 14 -1.26 3.04 -5.72
CA ARG A 14 -2.72 3.13 -5.63
C ARG A 14 -3.30 2.39 -4.42
N LEU A 15 -2.81 1.18 -4.15
CA LEU A 15 -3.34 0.37 -3.05
C LEU A 15 -2.86 0.87 -1.68
N VAL A 16 -1.65 1.41 -1.57
CA VAL A 16 -1.20 2.17 -0.39
C VAL A 16 -2.11 3.37 -0.15
N THR A 17 -2.43 4.13 -1.20
CA THR A 17 -3.36 5.27 -1.09
C THR A 17 -4.75 4.81 -0.65
N ARG A 18 -5.24 3.68 -1.19
CA ARG A 18 -6.53 3.09 -0.81
C ARG A 18 -6.53 2.61 0.64
N ALA A 19 -5.48 1.92 1.09
CA ALA A 19 -5.33 1.45 2.47
C ALA A 19 -5.21 2.62 3.46
N ALA A 20 -4.48 3.68 3.11
CA ALA A 20 -4.41 4.91 3.91
C ALA A 20 -5.78 5.54 4.10
N VAL A 21 -6.55 5.70 3.01
CA VAL A 21 -7.91 6.28 3.05
C VAL A 21 -8.88 5.43 3.86
N LEU A 22 -8.85 4.09 3.70
CA LEU A 22 -9.77 3.20 4.39
C LEU A 22 -9.45 3.04 5.87
N SER A 23 -8.16 2.99 6.23
CA SER A 23 -7.73 2.82 7.61
C SER A 23 -7.79 4.13 8.42
N GLY A 24 -7.61 5.28 7.76
CA GLY A 24 -7.51 6.58 8.42
C GLY A 24 -6.26 6.77 9.29
N LYS A 25 -5.32 5.82 9.26
CA LYS A 25 -4.10 5.82 10.10
C LYS A 25 -3.06 6.86 9.63
N VAL A 26 -2.98 7.08 8.32
CA VAL A 26 -2.08 8.05 7.69
C VAL A 26 -2.84 8.86 6.66
N GLN A 27 -2.35 10.06 6.36
CA GLN A 27 -2.92 10.95 5.36
C GLN A 27 -2.01 11.07 4.15
N VAL A 28 -2.47 10.62 2.99
CA VAL A 28 -1.79 10.90 1.73
C VAL A 28 -2.03 12.36 1.36
N VAL A 29 -0.96 13.14 1.22
CA VAL A 29 -1.01 14.59 0.93
C VAL A 29 -0.44 14.94 -0.44
N ALA A 30 0.39 14.06 -1.01
CA ALA A 30 0.93 14.24 -2.36
C ALA A 30 1.14 12.91 -3.09
N ILE A 31 1.00 12.94 -4.41
CA ILE A 31 1.33 11.82 -5.31
C ILE A 31 2.16 12.36 -6.47
N ASN A 32 3.23 11.66 -6.84
CA ASN A 32 4.02 11.94 -8.04
C ASN A 32 3.94 10.77 -9.02
N ASP A 33 3.58 11.05 -10.27
CA ASP A 33 3.77 10.12 -11.38
C ASP A 33 3.90 10.88 -12.72
N PRO A 34 5.07 10.85 -13.38
CA PRO A 34 5.30 11.59 -14.62
C PRO A 34 4.57 11.00 -15.85
N PHE A 35 3.92 9.84 -15.71
CA PHE A 35 3.30 9.12 -16.82
C PHE A 35 1.77 9.08 -16.74
N ILE A 36 1.19 9.51 -15.63
CA ILE A 36 -0.25 9.43 -15.38
C ILE A 36 -0.76 10.85 -15.10
N ASP A 37 -1.65 11.37 -15.95
CA ASP A 37 -2.30 12.66 -15.71
C ASP A 37 -3.42 12.55 -14.67
N LEU A 38 -3.83 13.68 -14.11
CA LEU A 38 -4.82 13.73 -13.03
C LEU A 38 -6.16 13.06 -13.37
N ASN A 39 -6.67 13.21 -14.60
CA ASN A 39 -7.92 12.55 -14.98
C ASN A 39 -7.73 11.04 -15.07
N TYR A 40 -6.57 10.61 -15.55
CA TYR A 40 -6.24 9.20 -15.59
C TYR A 40 -6.01 8.62 -14.18
N MET A 41 -5.41 9.37 -13.26
CA MET A 41 -5.31 8.98 -11.84
C MET A 41 -6.69 8.75 -11.21
N VAL A 42 -7.66 9.65 -11.47
CA VAL A 42 -9.06 9.48 -11.01
C VAL A 42 -9.64 8.17 -11.54
N TYR A 43 -9.48 7.90 -12.84
CA TYR A 43 -9.97 6.66 -13.45
C TYR A 43 -9.32 5.42 -12.83
N MET A 44 -7.99 5.38 -12.76
CA MET A 44 -7.23 4.23 -12.24
C MET A 44 -7.45 3.97 -10.76
N PHE A 45 -7.78 5.01 -9.97
CA PHE A 45 -8.14 4.85 -8.57
C PHE A 45 -9.60 4.39 -8.40
N LYS A 46 -10.51 4.87 -9.26
CA LYS A 46 -11.94 4.51 -9.22
C LYS A 46 -12.18 3.06 -9.63
N TYR A 47 -11.44 2.58 -10.62
CA TYR A 47 -11.62 1.27 -11.24
C TYR A 47 -10.35 0.43 -11.06
N ASP A 48 -10.44 -0.63 -10.27
CA ASP A 48 -9.37 -1.63 -10.15
C ASP A 48 -9.91 -3.01 -10.51
N SER A 49 -9.28 -3.69 -11.47
CA SER A 49 -9.73 -5.00 -11.95
C SER A 49 -9.54 -6.12 -10.92
N THR A 50 -8.66 -5.94 -9.93
CA THR A 50 -8.38 -6.92 -8.88
C THR A 50 -9.22 -6.62 -7.65
N HIS A 51 -9.25 -5.37 -7.20
CA HIS A 51 -9.86 -4.96 -5.92
C HIS A 51 -11.23 -4.29 -6.08
N GLY A 52 -11.78 -4.34 -7.30
CA GLY A 52 -13.06 -3.76 -7.66
C GLY A 52 -13.11 -2.23 -7.52
N HIS A 53 -14.32 -1.70 -7.74
CA HIS A 53 -14.60 -0.27 -7.67
C HIS A 53 -14.32 0.30 -6.28
N PHE A 54 -13.64 1.44 -6.23
CA PHE A 54 -13.54 2.22 -5.01
C PHE A 54 -14.92 2.70 -4.57
N LYS A 55 -15.28 2.46 -3.30
CA LYS A 55 -16.62 2.72 -2.77
C LYS A 55 -16.85 4.17 -2.35
N GLY A 56 -15.77 4.95 -2.19
CA GLY A 56 -15.84 6.37 -1.85
C GLY A 56 -15.93 7.29 -3.07
N THR A 57 -15.77 8.58 -2.84
CA THR A 57 -15.73 9.58 -3.92
C THR A 57 -14.30 9.83 -4.36
N VAL A 58 -14.09 9.97 -5.67
CA VAL A 58 -12.82 10.37 -6.27
C VAL A 58 -13.10 11.31 -7.44
N LYS A 59 -12.46 12.49 -7.44
CA LYS A 59 -12.62 13.51 -8.48
C LYS A 59 -11.35 14.32 -8.67
N ALA A 60 -11.22 14.94 -9.84
CA ALA A 60 -10.25 16.00 -10.08
C ALA A 60 -10.89 17.35 -9.73
N GLU A 61 -10.24 18.16 -8.90
CA GLU A 61 -10.73 19.48 -8.54
C GLU A 61 -9.54 20.41 -8.26
N ASN A 62 -9.51 21.59 -8.90
CA ASN A 62 -8.45 22.58 -8.74
C ASN A 62 -7.02 22.03 -8.95
N GLY A 63 -6.85 21.15 -9.95
CA GLY A 63 -5.55 20.51 -10.24
C GLY A 63 -5.11 19.47 -9.20
N LYS A 64 -6.00 19.08 -8.27
CA LYS A 64 -5.73 18.10 -7.22
C LYS A 64 -6.61 16.86 -7.39
N LEU A 65 -6.11 15.74 -6.89
CA LEU A 65 -6.90 14.52 -6.72
C LEU A 65 -7.64 14.62 -5.39
N VAL A 66 -8.98 14.59 -5.42
CA VAL A 66 -9.81 14.69 -4.22
C VAL A 66 -10.48 13.35 -3.96
N ILE A 67 -10.13 12.70 -2.84
CA ILE A 67 -10.67 11.41 -2.41
C ILE A 67 -11.43 11.60 -1.10
N ASN A 68 -12.73 11.26 -1.06
CA ASN A 68 -13.59 11.46 0.11
C ASN A 68 -13.48 12.88 0.69
N GLY A 69 -13.40 13.90 -0.18
CA GLY A 69 -13.25 15.31 0.21
C GLY A 69 -11.82 15.76 0.57
N HIS A 70 -10.86 14.85 0.65
CA HIS A 70 -9.46 15.17 0.97
C HIS A 70 -8.67 15.46 -0.31
N ALA A 71 -8.12 16.66 -0.42
CA ALA A 71 -7.35 17.10 -1.58
C ALA A 71 -5.88 16.67 -1.48
N ILE A 72 -5.38 16.03 -2.53
CA ILE A 72 -4.03 15.49 -2.67
C ILE A 72 -3.32 16.25 -3.80
N THR A 73 -2.15 16.80 -3.51
CA THR A 73 -1.33 17.53 -4.49
C THR A 73 -0.71 16.55 -5.47
N ILE A 74 -0.75 16.86 -6.77
CA ILE A 74 -0.17 16.02 -7.81
C ILE A 74 1.10 16.66 -8.35
N PHE A 75 2.14 15.84 -8.51
CA PHE A 75 3.37 16.16 -9.20
C PHE A 75 3.55 15.19 -10.40
N GLN A 76 4.30 15.62 -11.42
CA GLN A 76 4.60 14.82 -12.60
C GLN A 76 6.09 14.90 -12.95
N GLU A 77 6.93 14.84 -11.93
CA GLU A 77 8.38 14.96 -12.07
C GLU A 77 9.00 13.58 -12.32
N ARG A 78 9.94 13.51 -13.27
CA ARG A 78 10.72 12.30 -13.56
C ARG A 78 11.91 12.15 -12.62
N ASP A 79 12.53 13.27 -12.29
CA ASP A 79 13.61 13.31 -11.31
C ASP A 79 13.01 13.50 -9.91
N PRO A 80 13.18 12.52 -8.99
CA PRO A 80 12.57 12.61 -7.67
C PRO A 80 13.09 13.79 -6.84
N SER A 81 14.27 14.35 -7.16
CA SER A 81 14.82 15.51 -6.47
C SER A 81 14.06 16.82 -6.76
N ASN A 82 13.30 16.88 -7.86
CA ASN A 82 12.47 18.03 -8.22
C ASN A 82 11.11 18.03 -7.52
N ILE A 83 10.72 16.93 -6.85
CA ILE A 83 9.41 16.82 -6.22
C ILE A 83 9.39 17.62 -4.92
N LYS A 84 8.51 18.61 -4.86
CA LYS A 84 8.39 19.53 -3.72
C LYS A 84 7.52 18.96 -2.61
N TRP A 85 7.96 17.85 -2.01
CA TRP A 85 7.23 17.15 -0.94
C TRP A 85 6.89 18.04 0.26
N ALA A 86 7.83 18.90 0.66
CA ALA A 86 7.67 19.82 1.78
C ALA A 86 6.53 20.84 1.55
N ASP A 87 6.37 21.33 0.32
CA ASP A 87 5.29 22.27 -0.02
C ASP A 87 3.89 21.63 0.12
N ALA A 88 3.82 20.32 -0.08
CA ALA A 88 2.60 19.53 0.15
C ALA A 88 2.47 19.02 1.60
N GLY A 89 3.50 19.24 2.43
CA GLY A 89 3.55 18.80 3.83
C GLY A 89 3.75 17.30 4.01
N ALA A 90 4.36 16.60 3.05
CA ALA A 90 4.69 15.18 3.20
C ALA A 90 5.92 14.99 4.11
N GLU A 91 5.80 14.13 5.10
CA GLU A 91 6.84 13.80 6.08
C GLU A 91 7.54 12.49 5.71
N TYR A 92 6.78 11.50 5.24
CA TYR A 92 7.27 10.22 4.73
C TYR A 92 6.94 10.07 3.25
N VAL A 93 7.79 9.41 2.48
CA VAL A 93 7.55 9.14 1.06
C VAL A 93 7.57 7.64 0.80
N VAL A 94 6.50 7.14 0.20
CA VAL A 94 6.42 5.77 -0.32
C VAL A 94 7.04 5.75 -1.70
N GLU A 95 8.21 5.12 -1.81
CA GLU A 95 8.86 4.88 -3.09
C GLU A 95 8.32 3.59 -3.71
N SER A 96 7.46 3.73 -4.73
CA SER A 96 6.79 2.62 -5.40
C SER A 96 6.87 2.67 -6.93
N THR A 97 7.85 3.41 -7.46
CA THR A 97 8.17 3.44 -8.90
C THR A 97 8.87 2.16 -9.36
N GLY A 98 9.57 1.47 -8.45
CA GLY A 98 10.40 0.29 -8.75
C GLY A 98 11.78 0.61 -9.35
N VAL A 99 12.15 1.89 -9.46
CA VAL A 99 13.43 2.33 -10.07
C VAL A 99 14.44 2.79 -9.01
N PHE A 100 13.99 3.25 -7.85
CA PHE A 100 14.84 3.83 -6.79
C PHE A 100 14.91 2.91 -5.56
N THR A 101 15.60 1.76 -5.68
CA THR A 101 15.55 0.66 -4.68
C THR A 101 16.86 0.35 -3.95
N THR A 102 17.78 1.30 -3.78
CA THR A 102 19.09 1.05 -3.12
C THR A 102 19.02 1.18 -1.58
N MET A 103 19.98 0.53 -0.92
CA MET A 103 19.78 -0.20 0.33
C MET A 103 20.06 0.57 1.64
N GLU A 104 20.23 1.88 1.64
CA GLU A 104 20.81 2.55 2.82
C GLU A 104 19.92 2.60 4.07
N LYS A 105 18.61 2.26 4.01
CA LYS A 105 17.71 2.41 5.17
C LYS A 105 16.49 1.48 5.13
N ALA A 106 16.40 0.48 6.01
CA ALA A 106 15.17 0.09 6.73
C ALA A 106 15.37 -1.18 7.58
N ALA A 107 15.00 -1.14 8.87
CA ALA A 107 15.03 -2.27 9.79
C ALA A 107 13.88 -2.25 10.83
N ALA A 108 13.37 -3.46 11.14
CA ALA A 108 12.74 -4.02 12.36
C ALA A 108 11.39 -3.41 12.89
N ASP A 109 10.50 -4.05 13.68
CA ASP A 109 10.38 -5.39 14.33
C ASP A 109 8.92 -5.66 14.85
N GLY A 110 8.52 -6.92 15.15
CA GLY A 110 7.36 -7.29 16.03
C GLY A 110 6.38 -8.42 15.59
N PRO A 111 5.87 -9.33 16.47
CA PRO A 111 5.70 -10.76 16.16
C PRO A 111 4.34 -11.18 15.56
N LEU A 112 3.74 -10.33 14.73
CA LEU A 112 2.82 -10.70 13.66
C LEU A 112 1.29 -10.62 13.86
N LYS A 113 0.75 -10.04 14.94
CA LYS A 113 -0.71 -9.85 15.03
C LYS A 113 -1.18 -8.82 13.98
N GLY A 114 -2.08 -9.21 13.08
CA GLY A 114 -2.49 -8.40 11.91
C GLY A 114 -1.47 -8.40 10.75
N ILE A 115 -0.39 -9.17 10.90
CA ILE A 115 0.64 -9.41 9.88
C ILE A 115 0.59 -10.88 9.42
N LEU A 116 0.38 -11.82 10.36
CA LEU A 116 0.20 -13.25 10.14
C LEU A 116 -1.25 -13.65 10.50
N GLY A 117 -1.99 -14.14 9.51
CA GLY A 117 -3.28 -14.79 9.66
C GLY A 117 -3.14 -16.32 9.80
N TYR A 118 -4.24 -16.97 10.19
CA TYR A 118 -4.36 -18.43 10.34
C TYR A 118 -5.73 -18.86 9.80
N THR A 119 -5.79 -19.94 9.03
CA THR A 119 -7.04 -20.52 8.54
C THR A 119 -6.99 -22.06 8.49
N GLU A 120 -8.14 -22.69 8.72
CA GLU A 120 -8.41 -24.13 8.52
C GLU A 120 -9.43 -24.37 7.39
N ASP A 121 -9.94 -23.31 6.78
CA ASP A 121 -10.94 -23.38 5.72
C ASP A 121 -10.33 -23.93 4.41
N GLN A 122 -11.16 -24.53 3.55
CA GLN A 122 -10.76 -24.97 2.21
C GLN A 122 -10.70 -23.78 1.25
N VAL A 123 -9.64 -22.99 1.39
CA VAL A 123 -9.42 -21.72 0.68
C VAL A 123 -8.70 -21.90 -0.65
N VAL A 124 -8.91 -20.93 -1.54
CA VAL A 124 -8.16 -20.76 -2.79
C VAL A 124 -7.68 -19.31 -2.92
N SER A 125 -6.87 -19.02 -3.93
CA SER A 125 -6.20 -17.71 -4.07
C SER A 125 -7.15 -16.50 -4.02
N CYS A 126 -8.34 -16.60 -4.60
CA CYS A 126 -9.27 -15.46 -4.67
C CYS A 126 -9.92 -15.09 -3.34
N ASP A 127 -9.89 -15.99 -2.35
CA ASP A 127 -10.41 -15.73 -1.00
C ASP A 127 -9.54 -14.71 -0.24
N PHE A 128 -8.29 -14.54 -0.68
CA PHE A 128 -7.32 -13.60 -0.09
C PHE A 128 -7.23 -12.26 -0.82
N ASN A 129 -8.00 -12.04 -1.89
CA ASN A 129 -7.98 -10.75 -2.59
C ASN A 129 -8.45 -9.62 -1.66
N GLY A 130 -7.56 -8.67 -1.38
CA GLY A 130 -7.82 -7.59 -0.42
C GLY A 130 -7.60 -7.98 1.04
N ASP A 131 -7.02 -9.15 1.33
CA ASP A 131 -6.56 -9.48 2.68
C ASP A 131 -5.36 -8.58 3.04
N SER A 132 -5.45 -7.97 4.21
CA SER A 132 -4.44 -7.05 4.74
C SER A 132 -3.28 -7.73 5.45
N HIS A 133 -3.34 -9.04 5.71
CA HIS A 133 -2.23 -9.79 6.30
C HIS A 133 -1.06 -9.92 5.30
N SER A 134 0.17 -9.96 5.80
CA SER A 134 1.37 -10.24 5.00
C SER A 134 1.56 -11.72 4.70
N SER A 135 0.92 -12.57 5.50
CA SER A 135 1.00 -14.01 5.39
C SER A 135 -0.23 -14.58 6.09
N THR A 136 -0.91 -15.56 5.50
CA THR A 136 -2.01 -16.29 6.16
C THR A 136 -1.71 -17.78 6.05
N PHE A 137 -1.38 -18.39 7.19
CA PHE A 137 -1.03 -19.81 7.25
C PHE A 137 -2.27 -20.67 7.00
N ASP A 138 -2.13 -21.62 6.07
CA ASP A 138 -3.15 -22.59 5.70
C ASP A 138 -2.82 -23.94 6.35
N ALA A 139 -3.56 -24.27 7.41
CA ALA A 139 -3.35 -25.49 8.17
C ALA A 139 -3.75 -26.75 7.38
N GLY A 140 -4.68 -26.63 6.43
CA GLY A 140 -5.20 -27.73 5.62
C GLY A 140 -4.34 -28.07 4.41
N ALA A 141 -3.57 -27.11 3.89
CA ALA A 141 -2.71 -27.30 2.70
C ALA A 141 -1.28 -27.77 3.03
N GLY A 142 -0.87 -27.72 4.30
CA GLY A 142 0.43 -28.23 4.75
C GLY A 142 0.50 -29.75 4.82
N ILE A 143 1.71 -30.31 4.81
CA ILE A 143 1.93 -31.75 5.02
C ILE A 143 3.26 -32.02 5.74
N ALA A 144 3.24 -32.93 6.71
CA ALA A 144 4.44 -33.44 7.38
C ALA A 144 4.79 -34.84 6.84
N LEU A 145 6.06 -35.04 6.47
CA LEU A 145 6.57 -36.37 6.08
C LEU A 145 7.01 -37.17 7.32
N ASN A 146 7.64 -36.49 8.28
CA ASN A 146 8.06 -37.00 9.58
C ASN A 146 8.21 -35.83 10.57
N ASP A 147 8.55 -36.13 11.83
CA ASP A 147 8.68 -35.15 12.92
C ASP A 147 9.73 -34.05 12.69
N HIS A 148 10.55 -34.19 11.64
CA HIS A 148 11.63 -33.27 11.30
C HIS A 148 11.52 -32.68 9.88
N PHE A 149 10.50 -33.06 9.10
CA PHE A 149 10.39 -32.64 7.71
C PHE A 149 8.94 -32.29 7.35
N VAL A 150 8.66 -30.99 7.24
CA VAL A 150 7.32 -30.44 6.98
C VAL A 150 7.32 -29.46 5.81
N LYS A 151 6.20 -29.42 5.08
CA LYS A 151 5.87 -28.38 4.10
C LYS A 151 4.70 -27.58 4.68
N LEU A 152 4.92 -26.30 4.91
CA LEU A 152 3.89 -25.34 5.32
C LEU A 152 3.48 -24.51 4.10
N VAL A 153 2.19 -24.19 4.01
CA VAL A 153 1.63 -23.34 2.95
C VAL A 153 1.11 -22.06 3.60
N SER A 154 1.40 -20.92 2.97
CA SER A 154 0.90 -19.63 3.43
C SER A 154 0.55 -18.76 2.23
N TRP A 155 -0.60 -18.10 2.32
CA TRP A 155 -1.12 -17.20 1.31
C TRP A 155 -0.72 -15.76 1.61
N TYR A 156 -0.63 -14.93 0.58
CA TYR A 156 -0.48 -13.48 0.74
C TYR A 156 -1.03 -12.78 -0.50
N ASP A 157 -1.85 -11.75 -0.29
CA ASP A 157 -2.10 -10.79 -1.35
C ASP A 157 -0.84 -9.94 -1.51
N ASN A 158 -0.09 -10.24 -2.56
CA ASN A 158 1.20 -9.61 -2.85
C ASN A 158 1.09 -8.10 -3.07
N GLU A 159 -0.11 -7.57 -3.26
CA GLU A 159 -0.32 -6.14 -3.44
C GLU A 159 -0.93 -5.50 -2.19
N PHE A 160 -2.04 -6.05 -1.70
CA PHE A 160 -2.80 -5.44 -0.61
C PHE A 160 -2.13 -5.68 0.76
N GLY A 161 -1.67 -6.89 1.02
CA GLY A 161 -0.93 -7.22 2.25
C GLY A 161 0.35 -6.40 2.37
N TYR A 162 1.12 -6.30 1.28
CA TYR A 162 2.33 -5.47 1.23
C TYR A 162 2.03 -3.97 1.40
N SER A 163 1.01 -3.45 0.70
CA SER A 163 0.62 -2.03 0.80
C SER A 163 0.24 -1.63 2.24
N ASN A 164 -0.44 -2.51 2.98
CA ASN A 164 -0.74 -2.27 4.40
C ASN A 164 0.53 -2.26 5.26
N ARG A 165 1.54 -3.09 4.97
CA ARG A 165 2.83 -3.05 5.69
C ARG A 165 3.60 -1.76 5.49
N VAL A 166 3.54 -1.19 4.30
CA VAL A 166 4.15 0.12 4.03
C VAL A 166 3.49 1.18 4.91
N VAL A 167 2.15 1.17 5.02
CA VAL A 167 1.40 2.08 5.92
C VAL A 167 1.78 1.86 7.39
N ASP A 168 1.80 0.61 7.86
CA ASP A 168 2.15 0.29 9.24
C ASP A 168 3.60 0.72 9.59
N LEU A 169 4.55 0.53 8.66
CA LEU A 169 5.94 0.95 8.83
C LEU A 169 6.06 2.47 8.97
N MET A 170 5.33 3.24 8.16
CA MET A 170 5.32 4.71 8.26
C MET A 170 4.80 5.19 9.62
N VAL A 171 3.72 4.58 10.13
CA VAL A 171 3.20 4.88 11.47
C VAL A 171 4.23 4.52 12.54
N HIS A 172 4.92 3.39 12.40
CA HIS A 172 5.95 2.98 13.34
C HIS A 172 7.12 3.98 13.38
N MET A 173 7.68 4.34 12.22
CA MET A 173 8.79 5.31 12.13
C MET A 173 8.41 6.64 12.78
N ALA A 174 7.23 7.17 12.48
CA ALA A 174 6.74 8.43 13.06
C ALA A 174 6.54 8.39 14.57
N SER A 175 6.26 7.21 15.15
CA SER A 175 6.13 7.06 16.61
C SER A 175 7.47 7.01 17.36
N LYS A 176 8.59 6.96 16.63
CA LYS A 176 9.96 6.84 17.18
C LYS A 176 10.78 8.13 17.03
N GLU A 177 10.22 9.16 16.40
CA GLU A 177 10.73 10.54 16.38
C GLU A 177 10.23 11.34 17.59
#